data_AF-B3T0D9-F1
#
_entry.id   AF-B3T0D9-F1
#
_cell.length_a   1.000
_cell.length_b   1.000
_cell.length_c   1.000
_cell.angle_alpha   90.00
_cell.angle_beta   90.00
_cell.angle_gamma   90.00
#
_symmetry.space_group_name_H-M   'P 1'
#
loop_
_entity.id
_entity.type
_entity.pdbx_description
1 polymer ?
#
loop_
_entity_poly.entity_id
_entity_poly.type
_entity_poly.pdbx_seq_one_letter_code
_entity_poly.pdbx_strand_id
1 'polypeptide(L)'
;MVGYDRGKFMTIPDYQSLMLPLLELAGDQLEHSLREAMDTLAARFDLTDADRRELLPSGRTPAFYNRVSWAKTYVQKAGLLESPRRGDNGPGRT
;
A
#
# COMPACT_ATOMS: atom_id res chain seq x y z
N MET A 1 2.53 -13.41 -23.87
CA MET A 1 1.36 -12.90 -23.11
C MET A 1 1.30 -13.68 -21.81
N VAL A 2 1.91 -13.18 -20.73
CA VAL A 2 1.96 -13.92 -19.46
C VAL A 2 0.58 -13.83 -18.82
N GLY A 3 -0.15 -14.95 -18.85
CA GLY A 3 -1.44 -15.08 -18.16
C GLY A 3 -1.19 -15.17 -16.67
N TYR A 4 -1.65 -14.16 -15.92
CA TYR A 4 -1.73 -14.26 -14.47
C TYR A 4 -2.98 -15.05 -14.10
N ASP A 5 -2.75 -16.08 -13.30
CA ASP A 5 -3.70 -17.05 -12.77
C ASP A 5 -4.85 -16.33 -12.02
N ARG A 6 -6.05 -16.36 -12.62
CA ARG A 6 -7.29 -15.72 -12.14
C ARG A 6 -8.14 -16.70 -11.33
N GLY A 7 -7.56 -17.36 -10.34
CA GLY A 7 -8.27 -18.31 -9.49
C GLY A 7 -7.96 -18.08 -8.02
N LYS A 8 -8.97 -17.68 -7.24
CA LYS A 8 -8.96 -17.57 -5.75
C LYS A 8 -8.21 -16.41 -5.07
N PHE A 9 -7.35 -15.64 -5.76
CA PHE A 9 -6.76 -14.40 -5.24
C PHE A 9 -7.64 -13.13 -5.44
N MET A 10 -8.94 -13.31 -5.70
CA MET A 10 -9.79 -12.25 -6.26
C MET A 10 -10.36 -11.24 -5.25
N THR A 11 -10.24 -11.47 -3.95
CA THR A 11 -10.74 -10.49 -2.96
C THR A 11 -9.70 -9.43 -2.65
N ILE A 12 -8.43 -9.80 -2.45
CA ILE A 12 -7.38 -8.84 -2.07
C ILE A 12 -6.53 -8.45 -3.28
N PRO A 13 -6.51 -7.17 -3.67
CA PRO A 13 -5.66 -6.70 -4.76
C PRO A 13 -4.17 -6.89 -4.44
N ASP A 14 -3.46 -7.62 -5.30
CA ASP A 14 -2.61 -6.93 -6.26
C ASP A 14 -1.74 -5.74 -5.79
N TYR A 15 -0.43 -5.88 -5.53
CA TYR A 15 0.39 -4.68 -5.23
C TYR A 15 0.52 -3.74 -6.45
N GLN A 16 0.50 -4.25 -7.68
CA GLN A 16 0.50 -3.47 -8.91
C GLN A 16 -0.83 -2.74 -9.09
N SER A 17 -1.94 -3.43 -8.84
CA SER A 17 -3.29 -2.83 -8.85
C SER A 17 -3.45 -1.71 -7.83
N LEU A 18 -2.71 -1.76 -6.71
CA LEU A 18 -2.70 -0.72 -5.68
C LEU A 18 -1.81 0.49 -6.02
N MET A 19 -0.91 0.41 -7.01
CA MET A 19 0.02 1.51 -7.31
C MET A 19 -0.68 2.75 -7.87
N LEU A 20 -1.58 2.57 -8.83
CA LEU A 20 -2.32 3.67 -9.44
C LEU A 20 -3.19 4.43 -8.44
N PRO A 21 -4.08 3.79 -7.66
CA PRO A 21 -4.91 4.51 -6.70
C PRO A 21 -4.09 5.12 -5.55
N LEU A 22 -2.92 4.55 -5.21
CA LEU A 22 -1.99 5.14 -4.26
C LEU A 22 -1.35 6.43 -4.82
N LEU A 23 -1.02 6.45 -6.11
CA LEU A 23 -0.53 7.64 -6.81
C LEU A 23 -1.58 8.73 -6.91
N GLU A 24 -2.83 8.36 -7.25
CA GLU A 24 -3.95 9.31 -7.27
C GLU A 24 -4.14 9.96 -5.90
N LEU A 25 -4.06 9.15 -4.83
CA LEU A 25 -4.13 9.65 -3.46
C LEU A 25 -2.97 10.60 -3.14
N ALA A 26 -1.74 10.24 -3.51
CA ALA A 26 -0.57 11.10 -3.33
C ALA A 26 -0.63 12.38 -4.21
N GLY A 27 -1.40 12.36 -5.29
CA GLY A 27 -1.57 13.47 -6.22
C GLY A 27 -2.49 14.59 -5.72
N ASP A 28 -3.28 14.35 -4.67
CA ASP A 28 -4.20 15.34 -4.08
C ASP A 28 -3.48 16.48 -3.33
N GLN A 29 -2.14 16.47 -3.31
CA GLN A 29 -1.26 17.40 -2.58
C GLN A 29 -1.48 17.43 -1.06
N LEU A 30 -2.24 16.47 -0.52
CA LEU A 30 -2.43 16.27 0.91
C LEU A 30 -1.49 15.19 1.45
N GLU A 31 -1.02 15.39 2.69
CA GLU A 31 -0.25 14.37 3.39
C GLU A 31 -1.18 13.24 3.83
N HIS A 32 -1.09 12.09 3.17
CA HIS A 32 -1.83 10.90 3.55
C HIS A 32 -0.98 9.92 4.34
N SER A 33 -1.47 9.55 5.51
CA SER A 33 -0.90 8.49 6.33
C SER A 33 -1.06 7.13 5.64
N LEU A 34 -0.18 6.16 5.92
CA LEU A 34 -0.34 4.78 5.42
C LEU A 34 -1.69 4.17 5.83
N ARG A 35 -2.20 4.54 7.02
CA ARG A 35 -3.53 4.11 7.51
C ARG A 35 -4.66 4.66 6.63
N GLU A 36 -4.62 5.94 6.29
CA GLU A 36 -5.63 6.58 5.44
C GLU A 36 -5.58 5.98 4.04
N ALA A 37 -4.37 5.80 3.48
CA ALA A 37 -4.19 5.12 2.21
C ALA A 37 -4.79 3.71 2.24
N MET A 38 -4.55 2.92 3.29
CA MET A 38 -5.16 1.60 3.43
C MET A 38 -6.68 1.65 3.52
N ASP A 39 -7.26 2.65 4.20
CA ASP A 39 -8.70 2.76 4.35
C ASP A 39 -9.38 3.17 3.05
N THR A 40 -8.84 4.18 2.37
CA THR A 40 -9.29 4.61 1.04
C THR A 40 -9.18 3.48 0.02
N LEU A 41 -8.06 2.75 0.02
CA LEU A 41 -7.87 1.59 -0.86
C LEU A 41 -8.84 0.46 -0.49
N ALA A 42 -9.03 0.16 0.79
CA ALA A 42 -9.99 -0.85 1.20
C ALA A 42 -11.42 -0.50 0.75
N ALA A 43 -11.85 0.75 0.91
CA ALA A 43 -13.16 1.22 0.44
C ALA A 43 -13.27 1.15 -1.10
N ARG A 44 -12.20 1.49 -1.83
CA ARG A 44 -12.19 1.48 -3.30
C ARG A 44 -12.25 0.08 -3.91
N PHE A 45 -11.68 -0.91 -3.23
CA PHE A 45 -11.68 -2.31 -3.65
C PHE A 45 -12.77 -3.14 -2.96
N ASP A 46 -13.70 -2.50 -2.23
CA ASP A 46 -14.79 -3.14 -1.48
C ASP A 46 -14.29 -4.25 -0.53
N LEU A 47 -13.13 -4.03 0.10
CA LEU A 47 -12.52 -5.01 0.99
C LEU A 47 -13.25 -5.06 2.32
N THR A 48 -13.65 -6.25 2.73
CA THR A 48 -14.23 -6.45 4.05
C THR A 48 -13.14 -6.40 5.12
N ASP A 49 -13.55 -6.18 6.38
CA ASP A 49 -12.64 -6.25 7.52
C ASP A 49 -11.99 -7.64 7.65
N ALA A 50 -12.68 -8.70 7.23
CA ALA A 50 -12.11 -10.04 7.15
C ALA A 50 -10.97 -10.12 6.12
N ASP A 51 -11.16 -9.55 4.92
CA ASP A 51 -10.12 -9.49 3.88
C ASP A 51 -8.92 -8.67 4.34
N ARG A 52 -9.16 -7.54 5.03
CA ARG A 52 -8.08 -6.71 5.59
C ARG A 52 -7.27 -7.41 6.67
N ARG A 53 -7.89 -8.37 7.39
CA ARG A 53 -7.27 -9.16 8.47
C ARG A 53 -6.71 -10.49 7.98
N GLU A 54 -6.96 -10.86 6.73
CA GLU A 54 -6.40 -12.07 6.14
C GLU A 54 -4.87 -12.02 6.21
N LEU A 55 -4.27 -12.99 6.90
CA LEU A 55 -2.83 -13.05 7.08
C LEU A 55 -2.17 -13.71 5.88
N LEU A 56 -0.93 -13.30 5.57
CA LEU A 56 -0.10 -14.09 4.66
C LEU A 56 0.06 -15.53 5.18
N PRO A 57 0.42 -16.50 4.31
CA PRO A 57 0.81 -17.84 4.74
C PRO A 57 1.96 -17.86 5.76
N SER A 58 2.72 -16.77 5.87
CA SER A 58 3.73 -16.58 6.93
C SER A 58 3.16 -16.17 8.30
N GLY A 59 1.86 -15.86 8.41
CA GLY A 59 1.13 -15.62 9.66
C GLY A 59 1.47 -14.34 10.44
N ARG A 60 2.41 -13.51 9.95
CA ARG A 60 2.93 -12.35 10.70
C ARG A 60 2.27 -11.02 10.37
N THR A 61 1.86 -10.84 9.11
CA THR A 61 1.33 -9.58 8.62
C THR A 61 0.09 -9.84 7.78
N PRO A 62 -0.89 -8.92 7.80
CA PRO A 62 -2.02 -8.99 6.89
C PRO A 62 -1.56 -8.90 5.43
N ALA A 63 -2.17 -9.71 4.57
CA ALA A 63 -1.93 -9.76 3.13
C ALA A 63 -2.06 -8.36 2.54
N PHE A 64 -3.19 -7.69 2.80
CA PHE A 64 -3.47 -6.36 2.29
C PHE A 64 -2.41 -5.32 2.75
N TYR A 65 -2.07 -5.30 4.04
CA TYR A 65 -1.03 -4.41 4.58
C TYR A 65 0.31 -4.59 3.85
N ASN A 66 0.70 -5.84 3.64
CA ASN A 66 1.93 -6.16 2.92
C ASN A 66 1.86 -5.67 1.46
N ARG A 67 0.74 -5.87 0.75
CA ARG A 67 0.57 -5.41 -0.63
C ARG A 67 0.65 -3.88 -0.75
N VAL A 68 -0.01 -3.14 0.14
CA VAL A 68 0.05 -1.66 0.16
C VAL A 68 1.47 -1.18 0.47
N SER A 69 2.17 -1.83 1.39
CA SER A 69 3.57 -1.50 1.72
C SER A 69 4.51 -1.70 0.54
N TRP A 70 4.32 -2.77 -0.23
CA TRP A 70 5.08 -3.02 -1.46
C TRP A 70 4.73 -2.00 -2.55
N ALA A 71 3.44 -1.74 -2.78
CA ALA A 71 2.99 -0.73 -3.75
C ALA A 71 3.67 0.63 -3.48
N LYS A 72 3.59 1.11 -2.23
CA LYS A 72 4.27 2.33 -1.80
C LYS A 72 5.77 2.30 -2.06
N THR A 73 6.43 1.21 -1.71
CA THR A 73 7.88 1.06 -1.91
C THR A 73 8.26 1.14 -3.39
N TYR A 74 7.51 0.47 -4.27
CA TYR A 74 7.80 0.49 -5.70
C TYR A 74 7.55 1.88 -6.31
N VAL A 75 6.45 2.54 -5.94
CA VAL A 75 6.13 3.88 -6.42
C VAL A 75 7.14 4.92 -5.93
N GLN A 76 7.60 4.80 -4.68
CA GLN A 76 8.71 5.61 -4.15
C GLN A 76 10.03 5.35 -4.90
N LYS A 77 10.37 4.07 -5.14
CA LYS A 77 11.56 3.70 -5.94
C LYS A 77 11.49 4.20 -7.38
N ALA A 78 10.29 4.33 -7.94
CA ALA A 78 10.08 4.93 -9.26
C ALA A 78 10.23 6.46 -9.28
N GLY A 79 10.44 7.10 -8.13
CA GLY A 79 10.55 8.56 -8.01
C GLY A 79 9.21 9.29 -8.14
N LEU A 80 8.08 8.57 -8.04
CA LEU A 80 6.74 9.12 -8.22
C LEU A 80 6.08 9.54 -6.90
N LEU A 81 6.68 9.20 -5.76
CA LEU A 81 6.21 9.57 -4.43
C LEU A 81 7.40 10.04 -3.61
N GLU A 82 7.35 11.28 -3.14
CA GLU A 82 8.27 11.74 -2.12
C GLU A 82 7.90 11.06 -0.80
N SER A 83 8.89 10.45 -0.14
CA SER A 83 8.65 9.94 1.21
C SER A 83 8.47 11.14 2.13
N PRO A 84 7.41 11.21 2.96
CA PRO A 84 7.36 12.22 4.02
C PRO A 84 8.66 12.06 4.78
N ARG A 85 9.45 13.13 4.80
CA ARG A 85 10.81 13.18 5.31
C ARG A 85 10.74 12.58 6.72
N ARG A 86 11.15 11.31 6.85
CA ARG A 86 11.19 10.59 8.13
C ARG A 86 11.91 11.54 9.06
N GLY A 87 11.21 12.00 10.10
CA GLY A 87 11.69 13.07 10.99
C GLY A 87 13.19 12.97 11.16
N ASP A 88 13.86 14.05 10.77
CA ASP A 88 15.27 14.28 11.02
C ASP A 88 15.47 14.12 12.53
N ASN A 89 15.77 12.91 12.98
CA ASN A 89 16.36 12.70 14.29
C ASN A 89 17.84 12.95 14.08
N GLY A 90 18.17 14.21 13.80
CA GLY A 90 19.53 14.68 13.96
C GLY A 90 19.91 14.44 15.42
N PRO A 91 20.98 13.70 15.73
CA PRO A 91 21.60 13.90 17.02
C PRO A 91 22.10 15.35 16.99
N GLY A 92 21.44 16.18 17.79
CA GLY A 92 21.83 17.55 18.04
C GLY A 92 23.34 17.61 18.28
N ARG A 93 23.99 18.47 17.50
CA ARG A 93 25.32 18.95 17.80
C ARG A 93 25.21 19.85 19.04
N THR A 94 25.57 19.32 20.20
CA THR A 94 26.25 20.02 21.32
C THR A 94 27.01 18.99 22.12
#